data_AF-A0AA36DKY0-F1
#
_entry.id   AF-A0AA36DKY0-F1
#
_cell.length_a   1.000
_cell.length_b   1.000
_cell.length_c   1.000
_cell.angle_alpha   90.00
_cell.angle_beta   90.00
_cell.angle_gamma   90.00
#
_symmetry.space_group_name_H-M   'P 1'
#
loop_
_entity.id
_entity.type
_entity.pdbx_description
1 polymer ?
#
loop_
_entity_poly.entity_id
_entity_poly.type
_entity_poly.pdbx_seq_one_letter_code
_entity_poly.pdbx_strand_id
1 'polypeptide(L)'
;MSAKVIIFIPNAVLNTLVILLDILVIWAAIKTRALYRNRILHIITTAMLMDIAFYINFIVHDVPSFALERDFTLPFLTKYCGYKYYLQGHYWYFDFEKPYTYIYAKVNVALQGLCVATVIAADTAIMWKVIQMRSHATARHPLSIVPGAPSIRLTYGREARLALNFVMLSVCFLIMTVSYNVILGDGLWQDIITKFTLLLNLAKLAIYALETPVIRSEIINLIGCCKNRNLRREELI
;
A
#
# COMPACT_ATOMS: atom_id res chain seq x y z
N MET A 1 -6.00 -23.30 -21.63
CA MET A 1 -5.12 -22.43 -20.83
C MET A 1 -5.05 -23.03 -19.43
N SER A 2 -3.86 -23.28 -18.87
CA SER A 2 -3.76 -23.84 -17.51
C SER A 2 -4.31 -22.86 -16.49
N ALA A 3 -5.03 -23.33 -15.45
CA ALA A 3 -5.59 -22.49 -14.39
C ALA A 3 -4.54 -21.56 -13.74
N LYS A 4 -3.27 -21.97 -13.75
CA LYS A 4 -2.12 -21.19 -13.29
C LYS A 4 -1.89 -19.91 -14.11
N VAL A 5 -1.99 -20.02 -15.44
CA VAL A 5 -1.84 -18.89 -16.36
C VAL A 5 -2.98 -17.88 -16.15
N ILE A 6 -4.19 -18.40 -15.91
CA ILE A 6 -5.39 -17.60 -15.66
C ILE A 6 -5.27 -16.79 -14.36
N ILE A 7 -4.51 -17.24 -13.36
CA ILE A 7 -4.26 -16.49 -12.12
C ILE A 7 -3.04 -15.57 -12.25
N PHE A 8 -1.99 -16.03 -12.93
CA PHE A 8 -0.75 -15.29 -13.09
C PHE A 8 -0.94 -14.01 -13.90
N ILE A 9 -1.64 -14.07 -15.04
CA ILE A 9 -1.83 -12.90 -15.91
C ILE A 9 -2.58 -11.77 -15.19
N PRO A 10 -3.76 -11.98 -14.59
CA PRO A 10 -4.45 -10.92 -13.85
C PRO A 10 -3.63 -10.40 -12.68
N ASN A 11 -2.89 -11.24 -11.96
CA ASN A 11 -2.02 -10.80 -10.87
C ASN A 11 -0.91 -9.88 -11.40
N ALA A 12 -0.24 -10.25 -12.49
CA ALA A 12 0.77 -9.42 -13.13
C ALA A 12 0.19 -8.07 -13.56
N VAL A 13 -0.95 -8.09 -14.25
CA VAL A 13 -1.66 -6.89 -14.72
C VAL A 13 -2.07 -5.99 -13.54
N LEU A 14 -2.67 -6.55 -12.48
CA LEU A 14 -3.09 -5.79 -11.31
C LEU A 14 -1.88 -5.15 -10.61
N ASN A 15 -0.78 -5.88 -10.44
CA ASN A 15 0.44 -5.30 -9.88
C ASN A 15 1.00 -4.19 -10.80
N THR A 16 1.01 -4.39 -12.12
CA THR A 16 1.41 -3.32 -13.06
C THR A 16 0.55 -2.07 -12.88
N LEU A 17 -0.78 -2.23 -12.77
CA LEU A 17 -1.70 -1.11 -12.60
C LEU A 17 -1.46 -0.36 -11.28
N VAL A 18 -1.19 -1.07 -10.19
CA VAL A 18 -0.87 -0.45 -8.90
C VAL A 18 0.45 0.34 -8.98
N ILE A 19 1.47 -0.22 -9.63
CA ILE A 19 2.75 0.46 -9.83
C ILE A 19 2.60 1.69 -10.74
N LEU A 20 1.77 1.61 -11.78
CA LEU A 20 1.44 2.78 -12.60
C LEU A 20 0.73 3.88 -11.79
N LEU A 21 -0.12 3.50 -10.83
CA LEU A 21 -0.74 4.43 -9.91
C LEU A 21 0.29 5.11 -9.01
N ASP A 22 1.24 4.36 -8.46
CA ASP A 22 2.34 4.94 -7.65
C ASP A 22 3.15 5.95 -8.47
N ILE A 23 3.53 5.59 -9.70
CA ILE A 23 4.26 6.50 -10.61
C ILE A 23 3.46 7.78 -10.87
N LEU A 24 2.15 7.67 -11.11
CA LEU A 24 1.26 8.81 -11.32
C LEU A 24 1.20 9.72 -10.08
N VAL A 25 1.09 9.12 -8.89
CA VAL A 25 1.05 9.85 -7.62
C VAL A 25 2.37 10.55 -7.34
N ILE A 26 3.51 9.88 -7.53
CA ILE A 26 4.85 10.47 -7.39
C ILE A 26 5.00 11.66 -8.35
N TRP A 27 4.62 11.48 -9.62
CA TRP A 27 4.66 12.56 -10.61
C TRP A 27 3.83 13.77 -10.18
N ALA A 28 2.61 13.55 -9.69
CA ALA A 28 1.74 14.63 -9.19
C ALA A 28 2.35 15.33 -7.96
N ALA A 29 2.97 14.58 -7.05
CA ALA A 29 3.63 15.12 -5.87
C ALA A 29 4.86 15.98 -6.22
N ILE A 30 5.65 15.56 -7.23
CA ILE A 30 6.78 16.34 -7.76
C ILE A 30 6.28 17.62 -8.43
N LYS A 31 5.29 17.51 -9.33
CA LYS A 31 4.75 18.65 -10.10
C LYS A 31 4.19 19.74 -9.20
N THR A 32 3.44 19.36 -8.17
CA THR A 32 2.85 20.29 -7.19
C THR A 32 3.87 20.87 -6.20
N ARG A 33 5.14 20.43 -6.27
CA ARG A 33 6.20 20.73 -5.29
C ARG A 33 5.79 20.40 -3.85
N ALA A 34 4.81 19.52 -3.67
CA ALA A 34 4.29 19.14 -2.36
C ALA A 34 5.34 18.39 -1.53
N LEU A 35 6.25 17.66 -2.19
CA LEU A 35 7.36 16.95 -1.56
C LEU A 35 8.28 17.86 -0.74
N TYR A 36 8.58 19.06 -1.26
CA TYR A 36 9.45 20.01 -0.56
C TYR A 36 8.79 20.64 0.67
N ARG A 37 7.45 20.71 0.67
CA ARG A 37 6.67 21.36 1.73
C ARG A 37 6.30 20.40 2.85
N ASN A 38 6.16 19.10 2.55
CA ASN A 38 5.69 18.12 3.51
C ASN A 38 6.64 16.91 3.58
N ARG A 39 7.41 16.83 4.67
CA ARG A 39 8.35 15.72 4.93
C ARG A 39 7.67 14.34 4.95
N ILE A 40 6.40 14.27 5.34
CA ILE A 40 5.65 13.01 5.34
C ILE A 40 5.46 12.50 3.90
N LEU A 41 5.16 13.39 2.96
CA LEU A 41 5.05 13.02 1.54
C LEU A 41 6.38 12.53 0.97
N HIS A 42 7.50 13.08 1.43
CA HIS A 42 8.82 12.59 1.03
C HIS A 42 9.04 11.13 1.49
N ILE A 43 8.69 10.79 2.74
CA ILE A 43 8.78 9.41 3.24
C ILE A 43 7.89 8.46 2.43
N ILE A 44 6.65 8.88 2.15
CA ILE A 44 5.70 8.08 1.35
C ILE A 44 6.24 7.86 -0.05
N THR A 45 6.76 8.89 -0.71
CA THR A 45 7.35 8.78 -2.05
C THR A 45 8.58 7.89 -2.05
N THR A 46 9.45 7.96 -1.04
CA THR A 46 10.58 7.02 -0.94
C THR A 46 10.14 5.58 -0.77
N ALA A 47 9.06 5.33 -0.02
CA ALA A 47 8.50 3.99 0.14
C ALA A 47 7.91 3.47 -1.18
N MET A 48 7.13 4.28 -1.90
CA MET A 48 6.62 3.93 -3.24
C MET A 48 7.75 3.64 -4.25
N LEU A 49 8.84 4.40 -4.22
CA LEU A 49 10.01 4.13 -5.08
C LEU A 49 10.66 2.77 -4.75
N MET A 50 10.68 2.38 -3.48
CA MET A 50 11.14 1.05 -3.07
C MET A 50 10.21 -0.04 -3.60
N ASP A 51 8.89 0.16 -3.55
CA ASP A 51 7.90 -0.76 -4.10
C ASP A 51 8.07 -0.94 -5.61
N ILE A 52 8.31 0.16 -6.35
CA ILE A 52 8.63 0.14 -7.79
C ILE A 52 9.90 -0.68 -8.06
N ALA A 53 10.97 -0.43 -7.30
CA ALA A 53 12.23 -1.17 -7.46
C ALA A 53 12.06 -2.66 -7.19
N PHE A 54 11.32 -3.02 -6.13
CA PHE A 54 11.00 -4.41 -5.80
C PHE A 54 10.16 -5.08 -6.89
N TYR A 55 9.19 -4.36 -7.46
CA TYR A 55 8.37 -4.86 -8.57
C TYR A 55 9.18 -5.07 -9.86
N ILE A 56 10.08 -4.15 -10.21
CA ILE A 56 10.98 -4.33 -11.37
C ILE A 56 11.83 -5.58 -11.16
N ASN A 57 12.40 -5.74 -9.97
CA ASN A 57 13.17 -6.93 -9.61
C ASN A 57 12.32 -8.21 -9.76
N PHE A 58 11.09 -8.20 -9.26
CA PHE A 58 10.14 -9.30 -9.42
C PHE A 58 9.86 -9.62 -10.90
N ILE A 59 9.55 -8.63 -11.74
CA ILE A 59 9.25 -8.86 -13.17
C ILE A 59 10.47 -9.41 -13.92
N VAL A 60 11.65 -8.83 -13.68
CA VAL A 60 12.90 -9.27 -14.32
C VAL A 60 13.25 -10.71 -13.95
N HIS A 61 12.88 -11.17 -12.75
CA HIS A 61 13.17 -12.52 -12.28
C HIS A 61 12.07 -13.53 -12.58
N ASP A 62 10.83 -13.23 -12.23
CA ASP A 62 9.75 -14.21 -12.19
C ASP A 62 9.10 -14.40 -13.56
N VAL A 63 9.07 -13.38 -14.44
CA VAL A 63 8.52 -13.53 -15.80
C VAL A 63 9.38 -14.47 -16.67
N PRO A 64 10.71 -14.32 -16.74
CA PRO A 64 11.54 -15.29 -17.47
C PRO A 64 11.49 -16.68 -16.85
N SER A 65 11.46 -16.78 -15.51
CA SER A 65 11.39 -18.07 -14.82
C SER A 65 10.08 -18.81 -15.11
N PHE A 66 8.96 -18.09 -15.19
CA PHE A 66 7.67 -18.64 -15.62
C PHE A 66 7.69 -19.08 -17.09
N ALA A 67 8.24 -18.25 -17.99
CA ALA A 67 8.25 -18.54 -19.43
C ALA A 67 9.18 -19.70 -19.80
N LEU A 68 10.28 -19.88 -19.07
CA LEU A 68 11.32 -20.85 -19.36
C LEU A 68 11.25 -22.11 -18.49
N GLU A 69 10.26 -22.18 -17.57
CA GLU A 69 10.10 -23.24 -16.56
C GLU A 69 11.40 -23.55 -15.80
N ARG A 70 12.24 -22.53 -15.60
CA ARG A 70 13.59 -22.66 -15.01
C ARG A 70 13.89 -21.48 -14.11
N ASP A 71 14.41 -21.78 -12.92
CA ASP A 71 14.80 -20.75 -11.96
C ASP A 71 16.08 -20.03 -12.43
N PHE A 72 15.96 -18.75 -12.78
CA PHE A 72 17.11 -17.89 -13.10
C PHE A 72 17.79 -17.30 -11.85
N THR A 73 17.26 -17.57 -10.67
CA THR A 73 17.69 -17.04 -9.37
C THR A 73 18.80 -17.89 -8.72
N LEU A 74 19.87 -18.13 -9.46
CA LEU A 74 21.06 -18.86 -8.97
C LEU A 74 21.81 -18.23 -7.77
N PRO A 75 21.75 -16.92 -7.43
CA PRO A 75 22.52 -16.42 -6.28
C PRO A 75 21.82 -16.58 -4.92
N PHE A 76 20.53 -16.96 -4.85
CA PHE A 76 19.83 -17.19 -3.58
C PHE A 76 19.82 -18.65 -3.11
N LEU A 77 20.50 -19.55 -3.83
CA LEU A 77 20.69 -20.96 -3.47
C LEU A 77 21.86 -21.18 -2.50
N THR A 78 22.09 -20.24 -1.58
CA THR A 78 22.96 -20.56 -0.44
C THR A 78 22.24 -21.57 0.45
N LYS A 79 22.98 -22.50 1.07
CA LYS A 79 22.46 -23.48 2.03
C LYS A 79 21.66 -22.84 3.19
N TYR A 80 21.79 -21.53 3.37
CA TYR A 80 21.17 -20.73 4.43
C TYR A 80 19.95 -19.93 3.98
N CYS A 81 19.58 -19.96 2.69
CA CYS A 81 18.36 -19.29 2.24
C CYS A 81 17.14 -20.11 2.68
N GLY A 82 16.40 -19.60 3.66
CA GLY A 82 15.21 -20.26 4.23
C GLY A 82 14.01 -20.36 3.29
N TYR A 83 14.12 -19.92 2.05
CA TYR A 83 13.07 -20.02 1.04
C TYR A 83 13.36 -21.12 0.02
N LYS A 84 12.29 -21.75 -0.47
CA LYS A 84 12.30 -22.71 -1.57
C LYS A 84 11.27 -22.26 -2.61
N TYR A 85 11.65 -22.32 -3.87
CA TYR A 85 10.75 -22.04 -4.97
C TYR A 85 10.01 -23.31 -5.36
N TYR A 86 8.68 -23.24 -5.41
CA TYR A 86 7.82 -24.35 -5.78
C TYR A 86 7.36 -24.20 -7.22
N LEU A 87 7.95 -24.99 -8.13
CA LEU A 87 7.62 -25.01 -9.56
C LEU A 87 6.13 -25.28 -9.82
N GLN A 88 5.46 -26.06 -8.95
CA GLN A 88 4.05 -26.40 -9.13
C GLN A 88 3.10 -25.20 -8.95
N GLY A 89 3.53 -24.11 -8.31
CA GLY A 89 2.69 -22.90 -8.17
C GLY A 89 3.39 -21.59 -8.51
N HIS A 90 4.67 -21.63 -8.92
CA HIS A 90 5.50 -20.46 -9.17
C HIS A 90 5.49 -19.46 -8.01
N TYR A 91 5.68 -19.97 -6.78
CA TYR A 91 5.75 -19.15 -5.58
C TYR A 91 6.95 -19.54 -4.72
N TRP A 92 7.44 -18.56 -3.97
CA TRP A 92 8.46 -18.74 -2.95
C TRP A 92 7.78 -19.05 -1.61
N TYR A 93 8.21 -20.10 -0.93
CA TYR A 93 7.69 -20.46 0.38
C TYR A 93 8.81 -20.73 1.38
N PHE A 94 8.48 -20.58 2.65
CA PHE A 94 9.41 -20.85 3.74
C PHE A 94 9.65 -22.35 3.88
N ASP A 95 10.91 -22.76 3.74
CA ASP A 95 11.35 -24.14 3.88
C ASP A 95 11.88 -24.37 5.29
N PHE A 96 11.03 -24.95 6.15
CA PHE A 96 11.37 -25.27 7.53
C PHE A 96 12.33 -26.46 7.67
N GLU A 97 12.61 -27.21 6.60
CA GLU A 97 13.62 -28.27 6.61
C GLU A 97 15.04 -27.69 6.63
N LYS A 98 15.21 -26.42 6.24
CA LYS A 98 16.51 -25.76 6.22
C LYS A 98 16.95 -25.29 7.61
N PRO A 99 18.27 -25.36 7.90
CA PRO A 99 18.79 -24.90 9.18
C PRO A 99 18.57 -23.40 9.36
N TYR A 100 18.31 -22.98 10.60
CA TYR A 100 18.06 -21.58 11.00
C TYR A 100 16.75 -20.95 10.53
N THR A 101 15.98 -21.58 9.63
CA THR A 101 14.65 -21.09 9.22
C THR A 101 13.73 -20.84 10.42
N TYR A 102 13.74 -21.74 11.40
CA TYR A 102 12.92 -21.59 12.62
C TYR A 102 13.30 -20.36 13.47
N ILE A 103 14.58 -19.95 13.46
CA ILE A 103 15.04 -18.76 14.19
C ILE A 103 14.49 -17.53 13.48
N TYR A 104 14.65 -17.46 12.16
CA TYR A 104 14.10 -16.37 11.36
C TYR A 104 12.58 -16.24 11.57
N ALA A 105 11.86 -17.36 11.49
CA ALA A 105 10.40 -17.36 11.70
C ALA A 105 10.02 -16.82 13.09
N LYS A 106 10.68 -17.28 14.16
CA LYS A 106 10.43 -16.78 15.53
C LYS A 106 10.76 -15.29 15.68
N VAL A 107 11.89 -14.84 15.14
CA VAL A 107 12.28 -13.42 15.17
C VAL A 107 11.30 -12.57 14.37
N ASN A 108 10.88 -13.03 13.20
CA ASN A 108 9.89 -12.35 12.37
C ASN A 108 8.54 -12.24 13.10
N VAL A 109 8.03 -13.32 13.70
CA VAL A 109 6.80 -13.28 14.49
C VAL A 109 6.91 -12.32 15.68
N ALA A 110 8.04 -12.33 16.40
CA ALA A 110 8.26 -11.43 17.52
C ALA A 110 8.29 -9.96 17.10
N LEU A 111 9.04 -9.63 16.02
CA LEU A 111 9.11 -8.28 15.47
C LEU A 111 7.75 -7.81 14.95
N GLN A 112 7.01 -8.68 14.25
CA GLN A 112 5.69 -8.36 13.76
C GLN A 112 4.69 -8.16 14.90
N GLY A 113 4.73 -8.98 15.95
CA GLY A 113 3.93 -8.79 17.16
C GLY A 113 4.21 -7.44 17.84
N LEU A 114 5.48 -7.06 17.95
CA LEU A 114 5.88 -5.74 18.48
C LEU A 114 5.37 -4.58 17.60
N CYS A 115 5.47 -4.71 16.28
CA CYS A 115 4.93 -3.73 15.34
C CYS A 115 3.41 -3.60 15.49
N VAL A 116 2.67 -4.71 15.55
CA VAL A 116 1.21 -4.72 15.74
C VAL A 116 0.82 -4.03 17.05
N ALA A 117 1.48 -4.37 18.16
CA ALA A 117 1.23 -3.73 19.45
C ALA A 117 1.46 -2.21 19.39
N THR A 118 2.53 -1.79 18.73
CA THR A 118 2.87 -0.37 18.56
C THR A 118 1.82 0.36 17.72
N VAL A 119 1.36 -0.25 16.63
CA VAL A 119 0.31 0.30 15.76
C VAL A 119 -1.01 0.46 16.51
N ILE A 120 -1.44 -0.57 17.25
CA ILE A 120 -2.68 -0.52 18.05
C ILE A 120 -2.59 0.58 19.10
N ALA A 121 -1.46 0.71 19.80
CA ALA A 121 -1.25 1.76 20.78
C ALA A 121 -1.29 3.17 20.14
N ALA A 122 -0.64 3.34 18.98
CA ALA A 122 -0.62 4.60 18.25
C ALA A 122 -2.03 5.01 17.76
N ASP A 123 -2.78 4.08 17.15
CA ASP A 123 -4.14 4.33 16.68
C ASP A 123 -5.08 4.66 17.83
N THR A 124 -4.96 3.94 18.95
CA THR A 124 -5.75 4.22 20.16
C THR A 124 -5.47 5.63 20.68
N ALA A 125 -4.20 6.05 20.71
CA ALA A 125 -3.81 7.39 21.13
C ALA A 125 -4.31 8.49 20.17
N ILE A 126 -4.25 8.25 18.85
CA ILE A 126 -4.77 9.16 17.83
C ILE A 126 -6.29 9.30 17.98
N MET A 127 -7.01 8.19 18.08
CA MET A 127 -8.47 8.17 18.25
C MET A 127 -8.90 8.85 19.54
N TRP A 128 -8.21 8.57 20.64
CA TRP A 128 -8.43 9.24 21.91
C TRP A 128 -8.30 10.75 21.78
N LYS A 129 -7.24 11.23 21.12
CA LYS A 129 -7.01 12.66 20.89
C LYS A 129 -8.12 13.28 20.04
N VAL A 130 -8.58 12.61 18.98
CA VAL A 130 -9.69 13.08 18.15
C VAL A 130 -10.99 13.18 18.96
N ILE A 131 -11.28 12.19 19.82
CA ILE A 131 -12.45 12.20 20.70
C ILE A 131 -12.35 13.35 21.72
N GLN A 132 -11.18 13.56 22.31
CA GLN A 132 -10.94 14.65 23.25
C GLN A 132 -11.16 16.02 22.59
N MET A 133 -10.66 16.22 21.37
CA MET A 133 -10.87 17.45 20.61
C MET A 133 -12.35 17.65 20.26
N ARG A 134 -13.08 16.57 19.92
CA ARG A 134 -14.54 16.63 19.70
C ARG A 134 -15.28 17.08 20.96
N SER A 135 -14.95 16.49 22.10
CA SER A 135 -15.57 16.81 23.39
C SER A 135 -15.37 18.29 23.75
N HIS A 136 -14.15 18.81 23.62
CA HIS A 136 -13.87 20.22 23.88
C HIS A 136 -14.56 21.18 22.89
N ALA A 137 -14.68 20.79 21.62
CA ALA A 137 -15.37 21.59 20.62
C ALA A 137 -16.89 21.65 20.89
N THR A 138 -17.50 20.54 21.30
CA THR A 138 -18.93 20.49 21.67
C THR A 138 -19.21 21.24 22.98
N ALA A 139 -18.32 21.16 23.98
CA ALA A 139 -18.48 21.87 25.24
C ALA A 139 -18.35 23.41 25.12
N ARG A 140 -17.61 23.92 24.13
CA ARG A 140 -17.36 25.37 23.95
C ARG A 140 -18.34 26.08 23.02
N HIS A 141 -19.26 25.37 22.36
CA HIS A 141 -20.23 25.98 21.45
C HIS A 141 -21.69 25.58 21.75
N PRO A 142 -22.36 26.32 22.63
CA PRO A 142 -23.81 26.44 22.55
C PRO A 142 -24.28 27.59 21.64
N LEU A 143 -23.51 28.69 21.43
CA LEU A 143 -24.17 29.94 20.96
C LEU A 143 -23.37 31.01 20.17
N SER A 144 -22.10 30.80 19.79
CA SER A 144 -21.35 31.87 19.09
C SER A 144 -21.59 31.87 17.57
N ILE A 145 -22.67 32.53 17.12
CA ILE A 145 -22.89 32.99 15.74
C ILE A 145 -21.99 34.21 15.52
N VAL A 146 -20.69 34.02 15.29
CA VAL A 146 -19.82 35.08 14.80
C VAL A 146 -19.53 34.82 13.33
N PRO A 147 -20.12 35.61 12.41
CA PRO A 147 -19.88 35.46 10.98
C PRO A 147 -18.47 35.97 10.66
N GLY A 148 -17.56 35.06 10.33
CA GLY A 148 -16.20 35.41 9.87
C GLY A 148 -15.06 34.62 10.51
N ALA A 149 -15.29 33.87 11.60
CA ALA A 149 -14.27 32.99 12.13
C ALA A 149 -14.05 31.78 11.19
N PRO A 150 -12.80 31.40 10.85
CA PRO A 150 -12.54 30.18 10.09
C PRO A 150 -13.19 29.01 10.80
N SER A 151 -14.16 28.37 10.14
CA SER A 151 -15.06 27.44 10.81
C SER A 151 -14.26 26.29 11.45
N ILE A 152 -14.34 26.17 12.78
CA ILE A 152 -13.73 25.09 13.57
C ILE A 152 -14.13 23.70 13.02
N ARG A 153 -15.29 23.61 12.35
CA ARG A 153 -15.77 22.43 11.62
C ARG A 153 -14.83 21.95 10.51
N LEU A 154 -14.16 22.87 9.80
CA LEU A 154 -13.26 22.53 8.69
C LEU A 154 -11.96 21.87 9.19
N THR A 155 -11.43 22.34 10.34
CA THR A 155 -10.26 21.76 10.99
C THR A 155 -10.58 20.35 11.54
N TYR A 156 -11.73 20.19 12.20
CA TYR A 156 -12.17 18.90 12.72
C TYR A 156 -12.34 17.84 11.62
N GLY A 157 -12.96 18.21 10.49
CA GLY A 157 -13.14 17.29 9.36
C GLY A 157 -11.80 16.81 8.77
N ARG A 158 -10.77 17.67 8.76
CA ARG A 158 -9.44 17.31 8.28
C ARG A 158 -8.72 16.34 9.23
N GLU A 159 -8.80 16.57 10.54
CA GLU A 159 -8.17 15.71 11.54
C GLU A 159 -8.86 14.35 11.66
N ALA A 160 -10.19 14.31 11.61
CA ALA A 160 -10.95 13.07 11.61
C ALA A 160 -10.65 12.23 10.35
N ARG A 161 -10.51 12.88 9.18
CA ARG A 161 -10.09 12.19 7.95
C ARG A 161 -8.69 11.62 8.11
N LEU A 162 -7.73 12.40 8.61
CA LEU A 162 -6.37 11.92 8.83
C LEU A 162 -6.33 10.70 9.77
N ALA A 163 -7.12 10.70 10.85
CA ALA A 163 -7.21 9.57 11.76
C ALA A 163 -7.82 8.32 11.09
N LEU A 164 -8.87 8.48 10.28
CA LEU A 164 -9.45 7.38 9.53
C LEU A 164 -8.46 6.77 8.54
N ASN A 165 -7.63 7.60 7.92
CA ASN A 165 -6.58 7.16 7.00
C ASN A 165 -5.53 6.32 7.72
N PHE A 166 -5.12 6.73 8.92
CA PHE A 166 -4.22 5.94 9.76
C PHE A 166 -4.82 4.59 10.11
N VAL A 167 -6.08 4.54 10.55
CA VAL A 167 -6.79 3.29 10.84
C VAL A 167 -6.85 2.38 9.61
N MET A 168 -7.14 2.93 8.42
CA MET A 168 -7.16 2.15 7.18
C MET A 168 -5.79 1.52 6.89
N LEU A 169 -4.70 2.29 7.03
CA LEU A 169 -3.34 1.77 6.87
C LEU A 169 -3.02 0.67 7.89
N SER A 170 -3.45 0.83 9.13
CA SER A 170 -3.27 -0.15 10.20
C SER A 170 -4.06 -1.43 9.94
N VAL A 171 -5.30 -1.33 9.46
CA VAL A 171 -6.10 -2.50 9.06
C VAL A 171 -5.43 -3.24 7.90
N CYS A 172 -4.95 -2.53 6.88
CA CYS A 172 -4.18 -3.15 5.80
C CYS A 172 -2.93 -3.85 6.35
N PHE A 173 -2.20 -3.22 7.28
CA PHE A 173 -1.03 -3.82 7.93
C PHE A 173 -1.37 -5.08 8.74
N LEU A 174 -2.48 -5.08 9.47
CA LEU A 174 -2.95 -6.23 10.23
C LEU A 174 -3.36 -7.39 9.32
N ILE A 175 -4.13 -7.12 8.26
CA ILE A 175 -4.52 -8.14 7.28
C ILE A 175 -3.28 -8.79 6.68
N MET A 176 -2.25 -7.99 6.35
CA MET A 176 -0.97 -8.52 5.88
C MET A 176 -0.28 -9.41 6.91
N THR A 177 -0.12 -8.90 8.13
CA THR A 177 0.55 -9.61 9.20
C THR A 177 -0.13 -10.95 9.48
N VAL A 178 -1.47 -10.98 9.52
CA VAL A 178 -2.25 -12.21 9.71
C VAL A 178 -2.05 -13.15 8.53
N SER A 179 -2.18 -12.67 7.29
CA SER A 179 -2.09 -13.52 6.09
C SER A 179 -0.71 -14.16 5.90
N TYR A 180 0.37 -13.46 6.29
CA TYR A 180 1.73 -13.99 6.20
C TYR A 180 2.12 -14.94 7.34
N ASN A 181 1.54 -14.78 8.55
CA ASN A 181 1.89 -15.64 9.69
C ASN A 181 0.94 -16.82 9.89
N VAL A 182 -0.32 -16.70 9.47
CA VAL A 182 -1.26 -17.81 9.56
C VAL A 182 -0.92 -18.76 8.42
N ILE A 183 -0.17 -19.82 8.75
CA ILE A 183 0.09 -20.96 7.87
C ILE A 183 -1.26 -21.64 7.63
N LEU A 184 -1.97 -21.24 6.57
CA LEU A 184 -3.29 -21.78 6.22
C LEU A 184 -3.23 -23.11 5.45
N GLY A 185 -2.03 -23.69 5.30
CA GLY A 185 -1.82 -24.94 4.58
C GLY A 185 -1.87 -24.77 3.06
N ASP A 186 -1.23 -25.68 2.33
CA ASP A 186 -1.08 -25.58 0.89
C ASP A 186 -2.45 -25.60 0.18
N GLY A 187 -2.84 -24.46 -0.40
CA GLY A 187 -4.13 -24.34 -1.06
C GLY A 187 -4.30 -23.07 -1.90
N LEU A 188 -5.19 -23.16 -2.90
CA LEU A 188 -5.54 -22.06 -3.81
C LEU A 188 -5.97 -20.79 -3.05
N TRP A 189 -6.69 -20.95 -1.94
CA TRP A 189 -7.15 -19.83 -1.12
C TRP A 189 -6.02 -19.06 -0.45
N GLN A 190 -4.97 -19.73 0.02
CA GLN A 190 -3.82 -19.06 0.63
C GLN A 190 -3.07 -18.22 -0.43
N ASP A 191 -2.91 -18.76 -1.64
CA ASP A 191 -2.29 -18.04 -2.76
C ASP A 191 -3.10 -16.78 -3.16
N ILE A 192 -4.42 -16.90 -3.26
CA ILE A 192 -5.31 -15.76 -3.52
C ILE A 192 -5.21 -14.71 -2.41
N ILE A 193 -5.29 -15.12 -1.14
CA ILE A 193 -5.21 -14.20 0.01
C ILE A 193 -3.85 -13.50 0.03
N THR A 194 -2.76 -14.23 -0.20
CA THR A 194 -1.40 -13.67 -0.19
C THR A 194 -1.22 -12.65 -1.32
N LYS A 195 -1.69 -12.97 -2.53
CA LYS A 195 -1.65 -12.05 -3.69
C LYS A 195 -2.50 -10.81 -3.46
N PHE A 196 -3.72 -10.97 -2.95
CA PHE A 196 -4.59 -9.85 -2.62
C PHE A 196 -3.98 -8.95 -1.54
N THR A 197 -3.39 -9.56 -0.53
CA THR A 197 -2.69 -8.90 0.56
C THR A 197 -1.47 -8.11 0.07
N LEU A 198 -0.73 -8.66 -0.89
CA LEU A 198 0.41 -7.98 -1.54
C LEU A 198 -0.07 -6.80 -2.39
N LEU A 199 -1.18 -6.93 -3.12
CA LEU A 199 -1.81 -5.82 -3.86
C LEU A 199 -2.26 -4.70 -2.92
N LEU A 200 -2.89 -5.04 -1.79
CA LEU A 200 -3.25 -4.07 -0.76
C LEU A 200 -2.01 -3.36 -0.20
N ASN A 201 -0.91 -4.09 0.01
CA ASN A 201 0.33 -3.50 0.50
C ASN A 201 0.87 -2.41 -0.42
N LEU A 202 0.91 -2.70 -1.71
CA LEU A 202 1.40 -1.78 -2.74
C LEU A 202 0.45 -0.58 -2.86
N ALA A 203 -0.86 -0.83 -2.91
CA ALA A 203 -1.86 0.22 -3.12
C ALA A 203 -2.03 1.18 -1.93
N LYS A 204 -1.70 0.77 -0.70
CA LYS A 204 -2.00 1.54 0.53
C LYS A 204 -1.38 2.94 0.51
N LEU A 205 -0.16 3.07 -0.03
CA LEU A 205 0.56 4.34 -0.06
C LEU A 205 -0.05 5.27 -1.11
N ALA A 206 -0.43 4.74 -2.27
CA ALA A 206 -1.14 5.48 -3.30
C ALA A 206 -2.48 6.01 -2.78
N ILE A 207 -3.26 5.15 -2.10
CA ILE A 207 -4.54 5.52 -1.49
C ILE A 207 -4.36 6.67 -0.50
N TYR A 208 -3.38 6.55 0.41
CA TYR A 208 -3.09 7.59 1.39
C TYR A 208 -2.66 8.92 0.73
N ALA A 209 -1.82 8.86 -0.31
CA ALA A 209 -1.39 10.06 -1.02
C ALA A 209 -2.52 10.72 -1.83
N LEU A 210 -3.42 9.93 -2.42
CA LEU A 210 -4.62 10.40 -3.13
C LEU A 210 -5.61 11.15 -2.25
N GLU A 211 -5.55 10.96 -0.94
CA GLU A 211 -6.41 11.71 -0.02
C GLU A 211 -5.90 13.12 0.26
N THR A 212 -4.65 13.42 -0.11
CA THR A 212 -4.13 14.79 -0.07
C THR A 212 -4.84 15.62 -1.15
N PRO A 213 -5.60 16.67 -0.78
CA PRO A 213 -6.44 17.40 -1.74
C PRO A 213 -5.65 18.01 -2.89
N VAL A 214 -4.40 18.41 -2.63
CA VAL A 214 -3.48 18.97 -3.64
C VAL A 214 -3.10 17.93 -4.71
N ILE A 215 -2.75 16.71 -4.27
CA ILE A 215 -2.40 15.61 -5.19
C ILE A 215 -3.65 15.16 -5.95
N ARG A 216 -4.77 15.01 -5.23
CA ARG A 216 -6.06 14.64 -5.81
C ARG A 216 -6.52 15.62 -6.89
N SER A 217 -6.47 16.93 -6.61
CA SER A 217 -6.89 17.94 -7.59
C SER A 217 -6.03 17.89 -8.83
N GLU A 218 -4.72 17.65 -8.69
CA GLU A 218 -3.81 17.57 -9.84
C GLU A 218 -4.09 16.33 -10.70
N ILE A 219 -4.36 15.18 -10.09
CA ILE A 219 -4.71 13.95 -10.81
C ILE A 219 -6.07 14.09 -11.50
N ILE A 220 -7.07 14.66 -10.82
CA ILE A 220 -8.37 14.96 -11.42
C ILE A 220 -8.20 15.93 -12.59
N ASN A 221 -7.35 16.96 -12.46
CA ASN A 221 -7.06 17.89 -13.55
C ASN A 221 -6.39 17.19 -14.74
N LEU A 222 -5.48 16.26 -14.49
CA LEU A 222 -4.83 15.49 -15.56
C LEU A 222 -5.85 14.62 -16.33
N ILE A 223 -6.71 13.90 -15.61
CA ILE A 223 -7.76 13.06 -16.21
C ILE A 223 -8.83 13.92 -16.89
N GLY A 224 -9.23 15.04 -16.26
CA GLY A 224 -10.25 15.97 -16.74
C GLY A 224 -9.79 16.85 -17.91
N CYS A 225 -8.51 17.22 -17.99
CA CYS A 225 -7.95 17.91 -19.14
C CYS A 225 -7.98 17.05 -20.42
N CYS A 226 -7.92 15.73 -20.30
CA CYS A 226 -8.19 14.84 -21.44
C CYS A 226 -9.65 14.94 -21.92
N LYS A 227 -10.60 15.16 -21.00
CA LYS A 227 -12.03 15.33 -21.35
C LYS A 227 -12.31 16.67 -22.05
N ASN A 228 -11.69 17.76 -21.61
CA ASN A 228 -11.91 19.09 -22.19
C ASN A 228 -11.09 19.39 -23.47
N ARG A 229 -9.94 18.72 -23.68
CA ARG A 229 -9.19 18.86 -24.94
C ARG A 229 -9.85 18.17 -26.13
N ASN A 230 -10.58 17.08 -25.90
CA ASN A 230 -11.28 16.36 -26.98
C ASN A 230 -12.50 17.16 -27.47
N LEU A 231 -13.29 17.75 -26.57
CA LEU A 231 -14.42 18.62 -26.94
C LEU A 231 -13.98 19.84 -27.77
N ARG A 232 -12.85 20.47 -27.41
CA ARG A 232 -12.34 21.64 -28.14
C ARG A 232 -11.69 21.29 -29.49
N ARG A 233 -11.39 20.02 -29.76
CA ARG A 233 -10.82 19.56 -31.03
C ARG A 233 -11.91 19.13 -32.02
N GLU A 234 -13.07 18.68 -31.53
CA GLU A 234 -14.26 18.41 -32.35
C GLU A 234 -14.98 19.69 -32.80
N GLU A 235 -14.84 20.81 -32.06
CA GLU A 235 -15.34 22.13 -32.50
C GLU A 235 -14.43 22.80 -33.56
N LEU A 236 -13.30 22.19 -33.91
CA LEU A 236 -12.31 22.72 -34.87
C LEU A 236 -12.15 21.85 -36.13
N ILE A 237 -13.05 20.88 -36.35
CA ILE A 237 -13.17 20.07 -37.57
C ILE A 237 -14.57 20.29 -38.14
#